data_AF-A0A949KY37-F1
#
_entry.id   AF-A0A949KY37-F1
#
_cell.length_a   1.000
_cell.length_b   1.000
_cell.length_c   1.000
_cell.angle_alpha   90.00
_cell.angle_beta   90.00
_cell.angle_gamma   90.00
#
_symmetry.space_group_name_H-M   'P 1'
#
loop_
_entity.id
_entity.type
_entity.pdbx_description
1 polymer ?
#
loop_
_entity_poly.entity_id
_entity_poly.type
_entity_poly.pdbx_seq_one_letter_code
_entity_poly.pdbx_strand_id
1 'polypeptide(L)'
;MARRATLFKTARENADIIIVSGGYELSPFGLETDRHPSVIGNLKRAYDLLGYDIALMSPADALVFSHAGMDAGPTWSGPFTKPQLLVRDVPGGSLAFILFPDSGQHDPDMEKEVARLAESLRSEGKYNLIIGVSTWGGNRENDFIDRSGDAFDIILGSGPGPGYTGLYMREGRLLWARPFTKGRSVNKVTIPELPAPGQKTVWEPQVSIFTEAMSMGGGVPSDPEINAIFNP
;
A
#
# COMPACT_ATOMS: atom_id res chain seq x y z
N MET A 1 5.06 13.92 6.49
CA MET A 1 3.80 13.69 7.24
C MET A 1 2.83 14.86 7.10
N ALA A 2 3.13 16.07 7.60
CA ALA A 2 2.18 17.19 7.53
C ALA A 2 1.70 17.53 6.10
N ARG A 3 2.61 17.64 5.12
CA ARG A 3 2.23 17.83 3.71
C ARG A 3 1.45 16.65 3.11
N ARG A 4 1.72 15.42 3.59
CA ARG A 4 1.01 14.21 3.19
C ARG A 4 -0.45 14.28 3.64
N ALA A 5 -0.71 14.75 4.86
CA ALA A 5 -2.06 14.98 5.37
C ALA A 5 -2.83 15.96 4.49
N THR A 6 -2.23 17.12 4.17
CA THR A 6 -2.87 18.09 3.27
C THR A 6 -3.23 17.46 1.94
N LEU A 7 -2.31 16.73 1.32
CA LEU A 7 -2.54 16.06 0.05
C LEU A 7 -3.67 15.01 0.15
N PHE A 8 -3.74 14.23 1.23
CA PHE A 8 -4.82 13.27 1.46
C PHE A 8 -6.17 13.94 1.67
N LYS A 9 -6.23 15.02 2.45
CA LYS A 9 -7.46 15.81 2.67
C LYS A 9 -7.96 16.38 1.33
N THR A 10 -7.09 17.03 0.57
CA THR A 10 -7.44 17.56 -0.76
C THR A 10 -7.87 16.44 -1.72
N ALA A 11 -7.21 15.28 -1.70
CA ALA A 11 -7.61 14.16 -2.56
C ALA A 11 -9.02 13.66 -2.24
N ARG A 12 -9.36 13.53 -0.95
CA ARG A 12 -10.70 13.11 -0.49
C ARG A 12 -11.81 14.12 -0.78
N GLU A 13 -11.50 15.41 -0.81
CA GLU A 13 -12.47 16.45 -1.18
C GLU A 13 -12.85 16.40 -2.67
N ASN A 14 -11.97 15.86 -3.51
CA ASN A 14 -12.10 15.94 -4.98
C ASN A 14 -12.47 14.61 -5.65
N ALA A 15 -12.35 13.46 -4.97
CA ALA A 15 -12.64 12.16 -5.55
C ALA A 15 -12.89 11.08 -4.49
N ASP A 16 -13.60 10.02 -4.90
CA ASP A 16 -13.64 8.76 -4.16
C ASP A 16 -12.28 8.08 -4.25
N ILE A 17 -11.55 8.08 -3.13
CA ILE A 17 -10.18 7.59 -3.07
C ILE A 17 -10.01 6.61 -1.92
N ILE A 18 -9.19 5.58 -2.17
CA ILE A 18 -8.69 4.66 -1.13
C ILE A 18 -7.23 4.97 -0.92
N ILE A 19 -6.86 5.28 0.31
CA ILE A 19 -5.51 5.63 0.71
C ILE A 19 -4.87 4.41 1.38
N VAL A 20 -3.83 3.87 0.74
CA VAL A 20 -3.15 2.64 1.17
C VAL A 20 -1.72 2.96 1.63
N SER A 21 -1.34 2.42 2.79
CA SER A 21 0.06 2.30 3.20
C SER A 21 0.52 0.85 3.06
N GLY A 22 1.68 0.67 2.41
CA GLY A 22 2.27 -0.64 2.18
C GLY A 22 3.25 -1.09 3.27
N GLY A 23 3.49 -0.31 4.33
CA GLY A 23 4.47 -0.61 5.39
C GLY A 23 5.87 -0.01 5.17
N TYR A 24 6.76 -0.23 6.15
CA TYR A 24 8.09 0.40 6.29
C TYR A 24 8.03 1.92 6.43
N GLU A 25 7.09 2.38 7.23
CA GLU A 25 6.73 3.79 7.37
C GLU A 25 7.31 4.41 8.65
N LEU A 26 7.72 3.56 9.61
CA LEU A 26 8.17 3.98 10.94
C LEU A 26 9.70 4.00 11.08
N SER A 27 10.42 3.24 10.26
CA SER A 27 11.88 3.22 10.25
C SER A 27 12.44 2.86 8.88
N PRO A 28 13.61 3.43 8.50
CA PRO A 28 14.43 2.82 7.45
C PRO A 28 14.86 1.40 7.85
N PHE A 29 15.12 0.59 6.83
CA PHE A 29 15.67 -0.76 6.98
C PHE A 29 16.93 -0.80 7.83
N GLY A 30 16.93 -1.70 8.82
CA GLY A 30 18.07 -1.97 9.70
C GLY A 30 18.28 -0.95 10.81
N LEU A 31 17.37 0.04 10.95
CA LEU A 31 17.41 1.07 11.99
C LEU A 31 16.17 1.02 12.91
N GLU A 32 15.48 -0.12 12.94
CA GLU A 32 14.19 -0.29 13.63
C GLU A 32 14.28 0.00 15.13
N THR A 33 15.45 -0.20 15.74
CA THR A 33 15.72 0.02 17.16
C THR A 33 16.42 1.35 17.48
N ASP A 34 16.73 2.16 16.46
CA ASP A 34 17.57 3.35 16.66
C ASP A 34 16.78 4.59 17.10
N ARG A 35 15.46 4.57 16.89
CA ARG A 35 14.59 5.71 17.20
C ARG A 35 14.14 5.68 18.65
N HIS A 36 14.29 6.83 19.32
CA HIS A 36 13.78 7.00 20.68
C HIS A 36 12.25 6.78 20.75
N PRO A 37 11.71 6.10 21.79
CA PRO A 37 10.28 5.79 21.89
C PRO A 37 9.35 6.99 21.76
N SER A 38 9.75 8.18 22.23
CA SER A 38 8.94 9.40 22.06
C SER A 38 8.73 9.79 20.60
N VAL A 39 9.73 9.57 19.73
CA VAL A 39 9.61 9.81 18.29
C VAL A 39 8.63 8.82 17.67
N ILE A 40 8.64 7.56 18.13
CA ILE A 40 7.68 6.54 17.69
C ILE A 40 6.27 6.91 18.11
N GLY A 41 6.06 7.38 19.35
CA GLY A 41 4.77 7.88 19.81
C GLY A 41 4.23 9.04 18.96
N ASN A 42 5.08 9.99 18.60
CA ASN A 42 4.72 11.10 17.71
C ASN A 42 4.38 10.63 16.29
N LEU A 43 5.15 9.68 15.74
CA LEU A 43 4.85 9.08 14.44
C LEU A 43 3.51 8.35 14.47
N LYS A 44 3.27 7.52 15.49
CA LYS A 44 2.01 6.80 15.67
C LYS A 44 0.82 7.78 15.65
N ARG A 45 0.88 8.83 16.47
CA ARG A 45 -0.16 9.87 16.51
C ARG A 45 -0.36 10.54 15.14
N ALA A 46 0.71 10.82 14.41
CA ALA A 46 0.61 11.39 13.08
C ALA A 46 -0.04 10.44 12.06
N TYR A 47 0.31 9.14 12.08
CA TYR A 47 -0.31 8.14 11.20
C TYR A 47 -1.79 7.92 11.50
N ASP A 48 -2.17 7.92 12.79
CA ASP A 48 -3.57 7.83 13.22
C ASP A 48 -4.42 9.00 12.67
N LEU A 49 -3.81 10.18 12.47
CA LEU A 49 -4.48 11.35 11.89
C LEU A 49 -4.45 11.41 10.35
N LEU A 50 -3.58 10.64 9.69
CA LEU A 50 -3.51 10.65 8.22
C LEU A 50 -4.75 10.00 7.58
N GLY A 51 -5.45 9.14 8.33
CA GLY A 51 -6.69 8.51 7.90
C GLY A 51 -6.49 7.52 6.76
N TYR A 52 -5.47 6.66 6.80
CA TYR A 52 -5.35 5.57 5.84
C TYR A 52 -6.57 4.64 5.88
N ASP A 53 -7.05 4.22 4.71
CA ASP A 53 -8.16 3.26 4.59
C ASP A 53 -7.68 1.81 4.75
N ILE A 54 -6.41 1.58 4.42
CA ILE A 54 -5.65 0.35 4.59
C ILE A 54 -4.22 0.73 4.97
N ALA A 55 -3.71 0.29 6.12
CA ALA A 55 -2.29 0.41 6.45
C ALA A 55 -1.72 -0.96 6.84
N LEU A 56 -0.95 -1.54 5.92
CA LEU A 56 -0.28 -2.82 6.13
C LEU A 56 1.00 -2.59 6.95
N MET A 57 1.13 -3.31 8.05
CA MET A 57 2.29 -3.30 8.92
C MET A 57 3.30 -4.35 8.45
N SER A 58 4.53 -3.92 8.19
CA SER A 58 5.63 -4.86 7.90
C SER A 58 6.18 -5.48 9.19
N PRO A 59 6.94 -6.58 9.11
CA PRO A 59 7.67 -7.11 10.26
C PRO A 59 8.61 -6.09 10.92
N ALA A 60 9.18 -5.17 10.14
CA ALA A 60 10.03 -4.10 10.65
C ALA A 60 9.23 -3.05 11.44
N ASP A 61 8.06 -2.64 10.94
CA ASP A 61 7.19 -1.72 11.69
C ASP A 61 6.73 -2.34 13.01
N ALA A 62 6.40 -3.64 13.02
CA ALA A 62 6.06 -4.36 14.24
C ALA A 62 7.22 -4.40 15.25
N LEU A 63 8.46 -4.57 14.77
CA LEU A 63 9.65 -4.52 15.62
C LEU A 63 9.84 -3.12 16.23
N VAL A 64 9.61 -2.05 15.47
CA VAL A 64 9.68 -0.67 15.97
C VAL A 64 8.71 -0.44 17.12
N PHE A 65 7.45 -0.86 16.98
CA PHE A 65 6.45 -0.73 18.05
C PHE A 65 6.80 -1.56 19.28
N SER A 66 7.21 -2.81 19.08
CA SER A 66 7.64 -3.70 20.16
C SER A 66 8.82 -3.12 20.94
N HIS A 67 9.85 -2.62 20.25
CA HIS A 67 11.01 -2.00 20.88
C HIS A 67 10.66 -0.72 21.65
N ALA A 68 9.70 0.07 21.14
CA ALA A 68 9.20 1.25 21.82
C ALA A 68 8.27 0.93 23.01
N GLY A 69 7.89 -0.34 23.22
CA GLY A 69 6.92 -0.75 24.24
C GLY A 69 5.51 -0.22 23.95
N MET A 70 5.14 -0.10 22.68
CA MET A 70 3.86 0.48 22.25
C MET A 70 3.04 -0.51 21.41
N ASP A 71 1.72 -0.40 21.52
CA ASP A 71 0.81 -1.06 20.58
C ASP A 71 0.68 -0.23 19.29
N ALA A 72 0.59 -0.90 18.15
CA ALA A 72 0.46 -0.23 16.84
C ALA A 72 -0.86 0.56 16.72
N GLY A 73 -1.90 0.15 17.43
CA GLY A 73 -3.23 0.74 17.38
C GLY A 73 -4.05 0.26 16.18
N PRO A 74 -5.31 0.69 16.08
CA PRO A 74 -6.27 0.16 15.10
C PRO A 74 -5.98 0.57 13.66
N THR A 75 -5.15 1.59 13.43
CA THR A 75 -4.78 2.04 12.08
C THR A 75 -4.01 0.96 11.33
N TRP A 76 -3.16 0.21 12.01
CA TRP A 76 -2.25 -0.76 11.41
C TRP A 76 -2.82 -2.18 11.41
N SER A 77 -2.57 -2.91 10.33
CA SER A 77 -3.00 -4.28 10.13
C SER A 77 -1.81 -5.18 9.81
N GLY A 78 -1.73 -6.35 10.44
CA GLY A 78 -0.61 -7.28 10.26
C GLY A 78 0.52 -7.05 11.26
N PRO A 79 1.74 -7.59 11.02
CA PRO A 79 2.04 -8.56 9.98
C PRO A 79 1.22 -9.84 10.18
N PHE A 80 0.78 -10.44 9.08
CA PHE A 80 -0.05 -11.65 9.11
C PHE A 80 0.77 -12.89 8.76
N THR A 81 0.29 -14.05 9.19
CA THR A 81 0.82 -15.36 8.76
C THR A 81 0.03 -15.97 7.60
N LYS A 82 -1.14 -15.41 7.27
CA LYS A 82 -2.01 -15.82 6.15
C LYS A 82 -2.56 -14.60 5.41
N PRO A 83 -2.85 -14.70 4.11
CA PRO A 83 -3.44 -13.59 3.37
C PRO A 83 -4.78 -13.17 3.97
N GLN A 84 -5.01 -11.86 4.04
CA GLN A 84 -6.26 -11.28 4.50
C GLN A 84 -6.97 -10.60 3.34
N LEU A 85 -8.28 -10.80 3.23
CA LEU A 85 -9.12 -10.10 2.27
C LEU A 85 -9.80 -8.89 2.93
N LEU A 86 -9.65 -7.72 2.32
CA LEU A 86 -10.42 -6.53 2.61
C LEU A 86 -11.20 -6.12 1.36
N VAL A 87 -12.50 -5.92 1.51
CA VAL A 87 -13.34 -5.39 0.43
C VAL A 87 -13.60 -3.91 0.66
N ARG A 88 -13.57 -3.14 -0.42
CA ARG A 88 -13.94 -1.71 -0.43
C ARG A 88 -14.90 -1.45 -1.57
N ASP A 89 -16.08 -0.97 -1.21
CA ASP A 89 -17.06 -0.49 -2.18
C ASP A 89 -16.69 0.94 -2.60
N VAL A 90 -16.79 1.21 -3.89
CA VAL A 90 -16.55 2.52 -4.49
C VAL A 90 -17.70 2.82 -5.46
N PRO A 91 -17.92 4.07 -5.86
CA PRO A 91 -18.91 4.35 -6.89
C PRO A 91 -18.62 3.54 -8.17
N GLY A 92 -19.63 2.77 -8.60
CA GLY A 92 -19.54 1.92 -9.79
C GLY A 92 -19.02 0.50 -9.56
N GLY A 93 -18.61 0.10 -8.34
CA GLY A 93 -18.15 -1.27 -8.13
C GLY A 93 -17.56 -1.60 -6.76
N SER A 94 -16.90 -2.75 -6.68
CA SER A 94 -16.23 -3.25 -5.48
C SER A 94 -14.80 -3.71 -5.80
N LEU A 95 -13.89 -3.43 -4.87
CA LEU A 95 -12.47 -3.74 -4.99
C LEU A 95 -12.08 -4.73 -3.90
N ALA A 96 -11.39 -5.81 -4.29
CA ALA A 96 -10.85 -6.80 -3.37
C ALA A 96 -9.35 -6.53 -3.15
N PHE A 97 -8.98 -6.15 -1.93
CA PHE A 97 -7.61 -6.01 -1.49
C PHE A 97 -7.16 -7.30 -0.78
N ILE A 98 -6.13 -7.94 -1.31
CA ILE A 98 -5.43 -9.03 -0.62
C ILE A 98 -4.21 -8.42 0.07
N LEU A 99 -4.24 -8.39 1.40
CA LEU A 99 -3.08 -8.02 2.20
C LEU A 99 -2.15 -9.21 2.28
N PHE A 100 -0.93 -9.04 1.77
CA PHE A 100 0.03 -10.13 1.73
C PHE A 100 0.55 -10.37 3.15
N PRO A 101 0.59 -11.63 3.60
CA PRO A 101 1.24 -12.00 4.85
C PRO A 101 2.75 -11.82 4.75
N ASP A 102 3.42 -11.56 5.87
CA ASP A 102 4.87 -11.43 5.90
C ASP A 102 5.39 -11.87 7.26
N SER A 103 6.08 -13.01 7.29
CA SER A 103 6.73 -13.54 8.50
C SER A 103 8.14 -12.99 8.71
N GLY A 104 8.61 -12.10 7.83
CA GLY A 104 9.99 -11.62 7.79
C GLY A 104 10.96 -12.60 7.11
N GLN A 105 10.44 -13.72 6.57
CA GLN A 105 11.20 -14.73 5.84
C GLN A 105 10.52 -15.03 4.50
N HIS A 106 11.30 -15.54 3.55
CA HIS A 106 10.74 -16.06 2.30
C HIS A 106 10.05 -17.40 2.56
N ASP A 107 8.75 -17.45 2.30
CA ASP A 107 7.91 -18.63 2.49
C ASP A 107 7.11 -18.89 1.19
N PRO A 108 7.51 -19.91 0.39
CA PRO A 108 6.83 -20.24 -0.85
C PRO A 108 5.39 -20.75 -0.67
N ASP A 109 5.07 -21.38 0.47
CA ASP A 109 3.72 -21.91 0.68
C ASP A 109 2.75 -20.79 1.03
N MET A 110 3.21 -19.80 1.79
CA MET A 110 2.51 -18.54 2.01
C MET A 110 2.22 -17.80 0.69
N GLU A 111 3.18 -17.75 -0.24
CA GLU A 111 2.99 -17.19 -1.58
C GLU A 111 1.93 -17.94 -2.40
N LYS A 112 1.93 -19.28 -2.33
CA LYS A 112 0.89 -20.09 -2.98
C LYS A 112 -0.49 -19.82 -2.38
N GLU A 113 -0.60 -19.56 -1.09
CA GLU A 113 -1.88 -19.20 -0.47
C GLU A 113 -2.40 -17.85 -0.98
N VAL A 114 -1.52 -16.85 -1.13
CA VAL A 114 -1.86 -15.54 -1.72
C VAL A 114 -2.38 -15.71 -3.15
N ALA A 115 -1.64 -16.47 -3.98
CA ALA A 115 -2.03 -16.73 -5.37
C ALA A 115 -3.38 -17.46 -5.45
N ARG A 116 -3.56 -18.52 -4.66
CA ARG A 116 -4.79 -19.31 -4.61
C ARG A 116 -6.00 -18.47 -4.19
N LEU A 117 -5.82 -17.56 -3.22
CA LEU A 117 -6.88 -16.64 -2.84
C LEU A 117 -7.26 -15.73 -4.00
N ALA A 118 -6.29 -15.13 -4.69
CA ALA A 118 -6.55 -14.26 -5.84
C ALA A 118 -7.25 -14.99 -6.98
N GLU A 119 -6.82 -16.22 -7.30
CA GLU A 119 -7.46 -17.08 -8.31
C GLU A 119 -8.91 -17.44 -7.95
N SER A 120 -9.16 -17.74 -6.67
CA SER A 120 -10.52 -17.97 -6.16
C SER A 120 -11.40 -16.75 -6.36
N LEU A 121 -10.94 -15.57 -5.91
CA LEU A 121 -11.70 -14.32 -6.05
C LEU A 121 -11.94 -13.96 -7.53
N ARG A 122 -10.98 -14.24 -8.41
CA ARG A 122 -11.14 -14.05 -9.86
C ARG A 122 -12.22 -14.96 -10.42
N SER A 123 -12.21 -16.22 -10.02
CA SER A 123 -13.18 -17.24 -10.47
C SER A 123 -14.60 -16.95 -9.97
N GLU A 124 -14.73 -16.34 -8.79
CA GLU A 124 -16.04 -15.89 -8.27
C GLU A 124 -16.65 -14.74 -9.07
N GLY A 125 -15.84 -13.93 -9.77
CA GLY A 125 -16.31 -12.88 -10.68
C GLY A 125 -17.06 -11.72 -10.01
N LYS A 126 -16.93 -11.53 -8.69
CA LYS A 126 -17.70 -10.53 -7.92
C LYS A 126 -17.08 -9.14 -7.91
N TYR A 127 -15.76 -9.05 -8.02
CA TYR A 127 -15.02 -7.81 -7.83
C TYR A 127 -14.55 -7.24 -9.16
N ASN A 128 -14.57 -5.91 -9.26
CA ASN A 128 -14.07 -5.20 -10.43
C ASN A 128 -12.54 -5.32 -10.50
N LEU A 129 -11.86 -5.18 -9.35
CA LEU A 129 -10.40 -5.31 -9.26
C LEU A 129 -9.98 -6.22 -8.11
N ILE A 130 -8.91 -6.98 -8.34
CA ILE A 130 -8.16 -7.73 -7.33
C ILE A 130 -6.79 -7.07 -7.17
N ILE A 131 -6.55 -6.51 -5.99
CA ILE A 131 -5.41 -5.65 -5.68
C ILE A 131 -4.57 -6.32 -4.58
N GLY A 132 -3.29 -6.59 -4.85
CA GLY A 132 -2.35 -7.04 -3.82
C GLY A 132 -1.73 -5.86 -3.08
N VAL A 133 -1.56 -5.97 -1.76
CA VAL A 133 -0.78 -5.02 -0.94
C VAL A 133 0.35 -5.79 -0.28
N SER A 134 1.60 -5.44 -0.58
CA SER A 134 2.78 -6.25 -0.26
C SER A 134 3.87 -5.46 0.47
N THR A 135 4.51 -6.12 1.44
CA THR A 135 5.72 -5.68 2.17
C THR A 135 6.98 -6.44 1.75
N TRP A 136 6.89 -7.32 0.75
CA TRP A 136 7.94 -8.31 0.45
C TRP A 136 9.21 -7.74 -0.17
N GLY A 137 9.20 -6.52 -0.66
CA GLY A 137 10.33 -5.95 -1.38
C GLY A 137 10.36 -6.36 -2.85
N GLY A 138 11.09 -5.59 -3.64
CA GLY A 138 10.96 -5.59 -5.09
C GLY A 138 11.33 -6.90 -5.75
N ASN A 139 12.42 -7.53 -5.28
CA ASN A 139 12.88 -8.78 -5.89
C ASN A 139 11.85 -9.91 -5.66
N ARG A 140 11.40 -10.08 -4.41
CA ARG A 140 10.41 -11.11 -4.06
C ARG A 140 9.05 -10.84 -4.71
N GLU A 141 8.63 -9.58 -4.78
CA GLU A 141 7.41 -9.17 -5.49
C GLU A 141 7.49 -9.45 -6.99
N ASN A 142 8.62 -9.15 -7.65
CA ASN A 142 8.83 -9.46 -9.07
C ASN A 142 8.75 -10.98 -9.31
N ASP A 143 9.49 -11.75 -8.51
CA ASP A 143 9.53 -13.22 -8.63
C ASP A 143 8.15 -13.84 -8.37
N PHE A 144 7.34 -13.24 -7.50
CA PHE A 144 5.94 -13.62 -7.29
C PHE A 144 5.06 -13.26 -8.48
N ILE A 145 5.18 -12.03 -9.01
CA ILE A 145 4.41 -11.56 -10.17
C ILE A 145 4.64 -12.47 -11.38
N ASP A 146 5.91 -12.81 -11.65
CA ASP A 146 6.28 -13.61 -12.81
C ASP A 146 5.70 -15.03 -12.72
N ARG A 147 5.67 -15.63 -11.53
CA ARG A 147 5.18 -17.00 -11.30
C ARG A 147 3.67 -17.10 -11.09
N SER A 148 3.07 -16.12 -10.42
CA SER A 148 1.72 -16.26 -9.82
C SER A 148 0.90 -14.96 -9.80
N GLY A 149 1.35 -13.90 -10.47
CA GLY A 149 0.67 -12.60 -10.47
C GLY A 149 -0.59 -12.52 -11.35
N ASP A 150 -0.88 -13.52 -12.20
CA ASP A 150 -1.85 -13.36 -13.30
C ASP A 150 -3.27 -12.98 -12.86
N ALA A 151 -3.69 -13.43 -11.66
CA ALA A 151 -5.02 -13.14 -11.11
C ALA A 151 -5.21 -11.68 -10.63
N PHE A 152 -4.11 -10.98 -10.33
CA PHE A 152 -4.12 -9.61 -9.80
C PHE A 152 -4.17 -8.57 -10.92
N ASP A 153 -4.99 -7.54 -10.76
CA ASP A 153 -5.02 -6.40 -11.68
C ASP A 153 -3.99 -5.35 -11.30
N ILE A 154 -3.74 -5.20 -9.99
CA ILE A 154 -2.78 -4.26 -9.42
C ILE A 154 -2.04 -4.92 -8.26
N ILE A 155 -0.75 -4.66 -8.13
CA ILE A 155 0.02 -4.93 -6.91
C ILE A 155 0.66 -3.63 -6.44
N LEU A 156 0.35 -3.27 -5.19
CA LEU A 156 0.91 -2.14 -4.47
C LEU A 156 2.03 -2.68 -3.56
N GLY A 157 3.27 -2.53 -4.00
CA GLY A 157 4.44 -3.05 -3.30
C GLY A 157 5.12 -2.01 -2.42
N SER A 158 5.88 -2.50 -1.45
CA SER A 158 6.67 -1.67 -0.53
C SER A 158 7.96 -2.40 -0.12
N GLY A 159 8.71 -1.82 0.80
CA GLY A 159 9.92 -2.42 1.35
C GLY A 159 11.17 -2.27 0.48
N PRO A 160 12.20 -3.15 0.59
CA PRO A 160 13.48 -2.94 -0.06
C PRO A 160 13.36 -2.92 -1.58
N GLY A 161 14.16 -2.08 -2.24
CA GLY A 161 14.25 -2.02 -3.71
C GLY A 161 13.75 -0.69 -4.30
N PRO A 162 13.70 -0.60 -5.64
CA PRO A 162 13.38 0.64 -6.33
C PRO A 162 11.89 0.97 -6.27
N GLY A 163 11.58 2.26 -6.33
CA GLY A 163 10.23 2.77 -6.53
C GLY A 163 9.93 3.04 -8.01
N TYR A 164 8.67 2.95 -8.38
CA TYR A 164 8.12 3.29 -9.70
C TYR A 164 6.65 3.67 -9.56
N THR A 165 6.25 4.66 -10.34
CA THR A 165 4.84 5.09 -10.43
C THR A 165 3.93 3.99 -10.95
N GLY A 166 4.44 3.16 -11.86
CA GLY A 166 3.73 2.02 -12.42
C GLY A 166 4.59 1.26 -13.43
N LEU A 167 4.67 -0.06 -13.27
CA LEU A 167 5.20 -0.99 -14.27
C LEU A 167 4.06 -1.89 -14.76
N TYR A 168 3.95 -2.01 -16.07
CA TYR A 168 2.91 -2.80 -16.72
C TYR A 168 3.44 -4.21 -17.00
N MET A 169 3.06 -5.15 -16.15
CA MET A 169 3.48 -6.53 -16.17
C MET A 169 2.43 -7.40 -16.84
N ARG A 170 2.77 -8.66 -17.16
CA ARG A 170 1.82 -9.66 -17.70
C ARG A 170 1.10 -9.16 -18.96
N GLU A 171 1.86 -8.65 -19.93
CA GLU A 171 1.33 -8.08 -21.19
C GLU A 171 0.35 -6.93 -20.95
N GLY A 172 0.62 -6.11 -19.92
CA GLY A 172 -0.22 -4.98 -19.53
C GLY A 172 -1.43 -5.35 -18.67
N ARG A 173 -1.65 -6.64 -18.36
CA ARG A 173 -2.80 -7.06 -17.54
C ARG A 173 -2.61 -6.85 -16.03
N LEU A 174 -1.40 -6.50 -15.58
CA LEU A 174 -1.11 -6.22 -14.17
C LEU A 174 -0.33 -4.91 -14.06
N LEU A 175 -0.80 -3.98 -13.23
CA LEU A 175 -0.03 -2.80 -12.81
C LEU A 175 0.72 -3.11 -11.51
N TRP A 176 2.04 -2.95 -11.50
CA TRP A 176 2.83 -2.99 -10.28
C TRP A 176 3.30 -1.58 -9.93
N ALA A 177 2.94 -1.08 -8.76
CA ALA A 177 3.29 0.27 -8.31
C ALA A 177 4.01 0.23 -6.96
N ARG A 178 5.08 1.02 -6.83
CA ARG A 178 5.87 1.13 -5.59
C ARG A 178 6.27 2.58 -5.32
N PRO A 179 5.90 3.18 -4.19
CA PRO A 179 6.27 4.57 -3.91
C PRO A 179 7.78 4.71 -3.77
N PHE A 180 8.32 5.85 -4.19
CA PHE A 180 9.73 6.17 -3.97
C PHE A 180 10.03 6.33 -2.48
N THR A 181 11.24 5.95 -2.08
CA THR A 181 11.65 5.91 -0.68
C THR A 181 11.71 7.30 -0.02
N LYS A 182 11.80 7.30 1.31
CA LYS A 182 11.94 8.49 2.17
C LYS A 182 10.72 9.41 2.19
N GLY A 183 9.55 8.91 1.77
CA GLY A 183 8.29 9.66 1.84
C GLY A 183 8.38 11.02 1.14
N ARG A 184 9.06 11.07 -0.02
CA ARG A 184 9.16 12.28 -0.85
C ARG A 184 8.01 12.40 -1.84
N SER A 185 7.36 11.28 -2.17
CA SER A 185 6.20 11.26 -3.05
C SER A 185 5.12 10.34 -2.51
N VAL A 186 3.91 10.56 -3.00
CA VAL A 186 2.78 9.62 -2.92
C VAL A 186 2.49 9.17 -4.34
N ASN A 187 2.37 7.87 -4.57
CA ASN A 187 1.92 7.38 -5.86
C ASN A 187 0.39 7.46 -5.92
N LYS A 188 -0.13 8.01 -7.01
CA LYS A 188 -1.56 8.03 -7.34
C LYS A 188 -1.80 7.12 -8.53
N VAL A 189 -2.79 6.24 -8.40
CA VAL A 189 -3.32 5.44 -9.51
C VAL A 189 -4.76 5.88 -9.72
N THR A 190 -5.09 6.32 -10.93
CA THR A 190 -6.44 6.75 -11.30
C THR A 190 -6.97 5.82 -12.37
N ILE A 191 -8.18 5.30 -12.17
CA ILE A 191 -8.89 4.43 -13.09
C ILE A 191 -10.19 5.16 -13.44
N PRO A 192 -10.32 5.75 -14.63
CA PRO A 192 -11.47 6.57 -14.99
C PRO A 192 -12.77 5.75 -15.08
N GLU A 193 -12.67 4.47 -15.47
CA GLU A 193 -13.78 3.54 -15.56
C GLU A 193 -13.33 2.17 -15.05
N LEU A 194 -14.07 1.62 -14.08
CA LEU A 194 -13.80 0.28 -13.57
C LEU A 194 -14.17 -0.77 -14.62
N PRO A 195 -13.35 -1.82 -14.79
CA PRO A 195 -13.75 -2.96 -15.62
C PRO A 195 -14.98 -3.64 -14.99
N ALA A 196 -15.74 -4.37 -15.81
CA ALA A 196 -16.83 -5.18 -15.31
C ALA A 196 -16.33 -6.22 -14.29
N PRO A 197 -17.13 -6.56 -13.25
CA PRO A 197 -16.75 -7.58 -12.28
C PRO A 197 -16.26 -8.89 -12.92
N GLY A 198 -15.15 -9.42 -12.41
CA GLY A 198 -14.50 -10.63 -12.91
C GLY A 198 -13.69 -10.45 -14.20
N GLN A 199 -13.89 -9.37 -14.96
CA GLN A 199 -13.17 -9.15 -16.21
C GLN A 199 -11.74 -8.68 -15.96
N LYS A 200 -10.80 -9.27 -16.70
CA LYS A 200 -9.40 -8.81 -16.78
C LYS A 200 -9.27 -7.82 -17.93
N THR A 201 -8.61 -6.71 -17.69
CA THR A 201 -8.35 -5.66 -18.68
C THR A 201 -6.85 -5.61 -18.99
N VAL A 202 -6.51 -5.29 -20.23
CA VAL A 202 -5.16 -4.86 -20.61
C VAL A 202 -5.08 -3.37 -20.34
N TRP A 203 -4.21 -2.97 -19.42
CA TRP A 203 -4.04 -1.58 -19.09
C TRP A 203 -3.29 -0.84 -20.18
N GLU A 204 -3.97 0.13 -20.79
CA GLU A 204 -3.40 1.12 -21.69
C GLU A 204 -2.98 2.37 -20.87
N PRO A 205 -1.67 2.66 -20.76
CA PRO A 205 -1.17 3.80 -20.01
C PRO A 205 -1.73 5.12 -20.54
N GLN A 206 -2.19 5.99 -19.64
CA GLN A 206 -2.77 7.30 -19.96
C GLN A 206 -4.06 7.25 -20.78
N VAL A 207 -4.70 6.08 -20.85
CA VAL A 207 -6.01 5.88 -21.50
C VAL A 207 -6.97 5.24 -20.50
N SER A 208 -6.66 4.01 -20.08
CA SER A 208 -7.49 3.23 -19.15
C SER A 208 -6.98 3.27 -17.71
N ILE A 209 -5.75 3.73 -17.50
CA ILE A 209 -5.16 3.90 -16.17
C ILE A 209 -4.08 4.99 -16.21
N PHE A 210 -4.03 5.79 -15.14
CA PHE A 210 -3.09 6.90 -15.00
C PHE A 210 -2.30 6.73 -13.71
N THR A 211 -0.98 6.81 -13.81
CA THR A 211 -0.08 6.70 -12.65
C THR A 211 0.77 7.95 -12.52
N GLU A 212 0.85 8.50 -11.31
CA GLU A 212 1.62 9.72 -11.03
C GLU A 212 2.37 9.58 -9.70
N ALA A 213 3.59 10.14 -9.61
CA ALA A 213 4.27 10.37 -8.34
C ALA A 213 4.08 11.83 -7.92
N MET A 214 3.15 12.07 -7.02
CA MET A 214 2.88 13.40 -6.48
C MET A 214 3.99 13.76 -5.48
N SER A 215 4.82 14.74 -5.85
CA SER A 215 5.92 15.22 -5.00
C SER A 215 5.41 16.05 -3.82
N MET A 216 5.92 15.78 -2.61
CA MET A 216 5.61 16.55 -1.39
C MET A 216 6.54 17.76 -1.20
N GLY A 217 6.85 18.45 -2.30
CA GLY A 217 7.70 19.65 -2.34
C GLY A 217 7.07 20.88 -1.68
N GLY A 218 7.75 22.03 -1.77
CA GLY A 218 7.35 23.28 -1.11
C GLY A 218 6.00 23.87 -1.58
N GLY A 219 5.44 23.39 -2.69
CA GLY A 219 4.12 23.82 -3.19
C GLY A 219 2.93 23.23 -2.42
N VAL A 220 3.14 22.20 -1.58
CA VAL A 220 2.08 21.65 -0.73
C VAL A 220 2.23 22.23 0.67
N PRO A 221 1.22 22.95 1.21
CA PRO A 221 1.29 23.48 2.56
C PRO A 221 1.33 22.34 3.58
N SER A 222 1.90 22.61 4.75
CA SER A 222 1.92 21.65 5.86
C SER A 222 0.61 21.70 6.63
N ASP A 223 0.01 20.54 6.89
CA ASP A 223 -1.12 20.43 7.80
C ASP A 223 -0.72 20.90 9.22
N PRO A 224 -1.45 21.87 9.81
CA PRO A 224 -1.05 22.49 11.07
C PRO A 224 -1.14 21.53 12.26
N GLU A 225 -2.13 20.63 12.28
CA GLU A 225 -2.34 19.68 13.37
C GLU A 225 -1.22 18.65 13.41
N ILE A 226 -0.88 18.06 12.26
CA ILE A 226 0.26 17.13 12.19
C ILE A 226 1.58 17.86 12.42
N ASN A 227 1.72 19.11 11.95
CA ASN A 227 2.96 19.87 12.15
C ASN A 227 3.24 20.14 13.64
N ALA A 228 2.20 20.41 14.43
CA ALA A 228 2.31 20.66 15.87
C ALA A 228 2.81 19.44 16.67
N ILE A 229 2.61 18.21 16.16
CA ILE A 229 3.11 16.99 16.82
C ILE A 229 4.65 16.96 16.87
N PHE A 230 5.30 17.50 15.84
CA PHE A 230 6.76 17.48 15.70
C PHE A 230 7.42 18.81 16.04
N ASN A 231 6.62 19.87 16.21
CA ASN A 231 7.07 21.21 16.61
C ASN A 231 6.15 21.75 17.72
N PRO A 232 6.16 21.11 18.91
CA PRO A 232 5.29 21.48 20.03
C PRO A 232 5.68 22.80 20.71
#